data_AF-A0A7G2LRT8-F1
#
_entry.id   AF-A0A7G2LRT8-F1
#
_cell.length_a   1.000
_cell.length_b   1.000
_cell.length_c   1.000
_cell.angle_alpha   90.00
_cell.angle_beta   90.00
_cell.angle_gamma   90.00
#
_symmetry.space_group_name_H-M   'P 1'
#
loop_
_entity.id
_entity.type
_entity.pdbx_description
1 polymer ?
#
loop_
_entity_poly.entity_id
_entity_poly.type
_entity_poly.pdbx_seq_one_letter_code
_entity_poly.pdbx_strand_id
1 'polypeptide(L)'
;MGYTFTIGNAKPKHHKDDFPYLSAEWDVEGMTHPYAPTFPNDEMTGNSNQRSPSYSVWSQFCREVGLSSIFYDERGHLLGSHPGCYGLTPEMVAEVSTALARWKAKATLPPGFEGWNYEGPPRYDYQLARLTWLDWWCRWAIENCETPAIANY
;
A
#
# COMPACT_ATOMS: atom_id res chain seq x y z
N MET A 1 13.51 -1.61 -9.87
CA MET A 1 13.04 -2.51 -8.80
C MET A 1 12.06 -1.75 -7.92
N GLY A 2 11.02 -2.43 -7.45
CA GLY A 2 9.92 -1.82 -6.72
C GLY A 2 9.27 -2.84 -5.80
N TYR A 3 8.45 -2.35 -4.89
CA TYR A 3 7.63 -3.20 -4.04
C TYR A 3 6.43 -3.69 -4.84
N THR A 4 5.82 -4.78 -4.39
CA THR A 4 4.41 -5.10 -4.62
C THR A 4 3.75 -5.24 -3.26
N PHE A 5 2.97 -4.23 -2.88
CA PHE A 5 2.17 -4.26 -1.66
C PHE A 5 0.85 -4.95 -1.91
N THR A 6 0.42 -5.82 -0.98
CA THR A 6 -0.92 -6.42 -0.95
C THR A 6 -1.52 -6.23 0.44
N ILE A 7 -2.75 -5.70 0.53
CA ILE A 7 -3.43 -5.41 1.81
C ILE A 7 -4.66 -6.29 1.98
N GLY A 8 -4.80 -6.96 3.12
CA GLY A 8 -5.93 -7.89 3.33
C GLY A 8 -5.68 -8.90 4.44
N ASN A 9 -6.29 -10.07 4.32
CA ASN A 9 -6.21 -11.13 5.33
C ASN A 9 -4.93 -11.95 5.13
N ALA A 10 -4.02 -11.92 6.10
CA ALA A 10 -2.82 -12.74 6.09
C ALA A 10 -3.17 -14.21 6.31
N LYS A 11 -2.56 -15.09 5.51
CA LYS A 11 -2.65 -16.55 5.63
C LYS A 11 -1.25 -17.14 5.73
N PRO A 12 -1.04 -18.19 6.56
CA PRO A 12 0.25 -18.86 6.62
C PRO A 12 0.49 -19.65 5.34
N LYS A 13 1.71 -19.54 4.81
CA LYS A 13 2.17 -20.24 3.62
C LYS A 13 3.40 -21.06 3.98
N HIS A 14 3.34 -22.34 3.68
CA HIS A 14 4.40 -23.30 4.02
C HIS A 14 5.12 -23.70 2.74
N HIS A 15 6.45 -23.60 2.75
CA HIS A 15 7.28 -24.02 1.63
C HIS A 15 7.98 -25.34 1.95
N LYS A 16 8.09 -26.18 0.93
CA LYS A 16 8.76 -27.50 1.00
C LYS A 16 9.79 -27.69 -0.11
N ASP A 17 10.12 -26.60 -0.81
CA ASP A 17 10.93 -26.65 -2.03
C ASP A 17 12.36 -27.14 -1.75
N ASP A 18 12.84 -27.01 -0.51
CA ASP A 18 14.17 -27.43 -0.06
C ASP A 18 14.14 -28.51 1.05
N PHE A 19 13.34 -29.57 0.93
CA PHE A 19 13.33 -30.66 1.94
C PHE A 19 14.75 -31.19 2.24
N PRO A 20 15.15 -31.39 3.52
CA PRO A 20 14.34 -31.44 4.74
C PRO A 20 14.09 -30.07 5.41
N TYR A 21 14.48 -28.97 4.79
CA TYR A 21 14.24 -27.64 5.31
C TYR A 21 12.79 -27.21 5.05
N LEU A 22 12.16 -26.71 6.11
CA LEU A 22 10.81 -26.15 6.07
C LEU A 22 10.90 -24.66 6.37
N SER A 23 10.16 -23.85 5.63
CA SER A 23 9.94 -22.46 5.98
C SER A 23 8.45 -22.15 6.01
N ALA A 24 8.08 -21.21 6.86
CA ALA A 24 6.72 -20.68 6.96
C ALA A 24 6.80 -19.16 6.83
N GLU A 25 5.95 -18.60 5.99
CA GLU A 25 5.78 -17.16 5.81
C GLU A 25 4.31 -16.79 5.89
N TRP A 26 4.04 -15.49 5.92
CA TRP A 26 2.70 -14.94 5.81
C TRP A 26 2.51 -14.30 4.45
N ASP A 27 1.39 -14.59 3.81
CA ASP A 27 1.02 -14.07 2.50
C ASP A 27 -0.37 -13.43 2.58
N VAL A 28 -0.61 -12.44 1.73
CA VAL A 28 -1.92 -11.78 1.62
C VAL A 28 -2.41 -12.00 0.19
N GLU A 29 -3.60 -12.56 0.07
CA GLU A 29 -4.20 -12.88 -1.22
C GLU A 29 -4.60 -11.60 -1.98
N GLY A 30 -4.24 -11.54 -3.26
CA GLY A 30 -4.67 -10.47 -4.16
C GLY A 30 -6.17 -10.58 -4.45
N MET A 31 -6.88 -9.46 -4.36
CA MET A 31 -8.31 -9.38 -4.64
C MET A 31 -8.73 -8.03 -5.20
N THR A 32 -9.90 -7.97 -5.82
CA THR A 32 -10.56 -6.73 -6.23
C THR A 32 -11.85 -6.53 -5.44
N HIS A 33 -12.28 -5.27 -5.32
CA HIS A 33 -13.55 -4.95 -4.68
C HIS A 33 -14.34 -3.92 -5.50
N PRO A 34 -15.65 -4.10 -5.73
CA PRO A 34 -16.44 -3.22 -6.60
C PRO A 34 -16.53 -1.77 -6.09
N TYR A 35 -16.34 -1.57 -4.78
CA TYR A 35 -16.34 -0.25 -4.15
C TYR A 35 -14.94 0.28 -3.80
N ALA A 36 -13.87 -0.44 -4.18
CA ALA A 36 -12.52 0.08 -4.02
C ALA A 36 -12.28 1.26 -4.98
N PRO A 37 -11.48 2.26 -4.59
CA PRO A 37 -11.25 3.44 -5.41
C PRO A 37 -10.49 3.06 -6.67
N THR A 38 -10.90 3.66 -7.79
CA THR A 38 -10.17 3.64 -9.07
C THR A 38 -9.74 5.06 -9.41
N PHE A 39 -8.67 5.18 -10.19
CA PHE A 39 -8.11 6.49 -10.53
C PHE A 39 -7.81 6.61 -12.03
N PRO A 40 -7.88 7.83 -12.59
CA PRO A 40 -7.45 8.08 -13.96
C PRO A 40 -6.01 7.61 -14.19
N ASN A 41 -5.80 6.92 -15.32
CA ASN A 41 -4.52 6.36 -15.76
C ASN A 41 -3.85 5.40 -14.77
N ASP A 42 -4.62 4.78 -13.86
CA ASP A 42 -4.13 3.73 -12.96
C ASP A 42 -4.15 2.35 -13.65
N GLU A 43 -3.30 2.21 -14.68
CA GLU A 43 -3.24 1.03 -15.54
C GLU A 43 -2.76 -0.25 -14.82
N MET A 44 -2.19 -0.10 -13.62
CA MET A 44 -1.53 -1.19 -12.89
C MET A 44 -2.40 -1.82 -11.80
N THR A 45 -3.27 -1.04 -11.16
CA THR A 45 -3.91 -1.45 -9.90
C THR A 45 -5.44 -1.50 -10.00
N GLY A 46 -6.06 -0.59 -10.75
CA GLY A 46 -7.52 -0.53 -10.83
C GLY A 46 -8.18 -0.53 -9.45
N ASN A 47 -9.14 -1.44 -9.24
CA ASN A 47 -9.84 -1.64 -7.96
C ASN A 47 -9.25 -2.79 -7.11
N SER A 48 -7.96 -3.10 -7.30
CA SER A 48 -7.23 -4.16 -6.59
C SER A 48 -6.66 -3.69 -5.25
N ASN A 49 -6.47 -4.64 -4.33
CA ASN A 49 -5.70 -4.48 -3.08
C ASN A 49 -4.18 -4.54 -3.28
N GLN A 50 -3.71 -4.57 -4.53
CA GLN A 50 -2.30 -4.65 -4.88
C GLN A 50 -1.78 -3.38 -5.54
N ARG A 51 -0.62 -2.89 -5.12
CA ARG A 51 0.04 -1.76 -5.78
C ARG A 51 1.55 -1.93 -5.82
N SER A 52 2.14 -1.65 -6.99
CA SER A 52 3.57 -1.90 -7.24
C SER A 52 4.38 -0.62 -7.54
N PRO A 53 4.61 0.27 -6.55
CA PRO A 53 5.46 1.44 -6.72
C PRO A 53 6.95 1.05 -6.75
N SER A 54 7.78 1.88 -7.39
CA SER A 54 9.25 1.76 -7.19
C SER A 54 9.63 2.11 -5.75
N TYR A 55 10.77 1.59 -5.27
CA TYR A 55 11.23 1.82 -3.90
C TYR A 55 11.39 3.31 -3.58
N SER A 56 11.98 4.07 -4.50
CA SER A 56 12.16 5.51 -4.35
C SER A 56 10.84 6.27 -4.32
N VAL A 57 9.89 5.88 -5.18
CA VAL A 57 8.55 6.49 -5.20
C VAL A 57 7.80 6.23 -3.90
N TRP A 58 7.87 5.02 -3.36
CA TRP A 58 7.21 4.68 -2.10
C TRP A 58 7.83 5.39 -0.89
N SER A 59 9.16 5.39 -0.81
CA SER A 59 9.88 6.08 0.26
C SER A 59 9.61 7.60 0.24
N GLN A 60 9.64 8.21 -0.95
CA GLN A 60 9.30 9.62 -1.13
C GLN A 60 7.85 9.90 -0.73
N PHE A 61 6.90 9.07 -1.16
CA PHE A 61 5.50 9.15 -0.76
C PHE A 61 5.36 9.16 0.77
N CYS A 62 5.89 8.15 1.46
CA CYS A 62 5.78 8.04 2.91
C CYS A 62 6.32 9.27 3.63
N ARG A 63 7.46 9.82 3.17
CA ARG A 63 8.04 11.03 3.73
C ARG A 63 7.16 12.26 3.52
N GLU A 64 6.63 12.44 2.31
CA GLU A 64 5.83 13.62 1.97
C GLU A 64 4.49 13.65 2.70
N VAL A 65 3.85 12.49 2.86
CA VAL A 65 2.53 12.39 3.50
C VAL A 65 2.61 12.19 5.03
N GLY A 66 3.82 12.00 5.57
CA GLY A 66 4.07 11.82 6.99
C GLY A 66 3.65 10.45 7.51
N LEU A 67 3.93 9.39 6.74
CA LEU A 67 3.67 7.99 7.08
C LEU A 67 4.96 7.15 7.17
N SER A 68 6.14 7.78 7.24
CA SER A 68 7.41 7.04 7.32
C SER A 68 7.46 6.10 8.53
N SER A 69 6.96 6.51 9.69
CA SER A 69 6.99 5.71 10.93
C SER A 69 6.16 4.43 10.89
N ILE A 70 5.13 4.35 10.05
CA ILE A 70 4.28 3.15 9.93
C ILE A 70 4.79 2.16 8.89
N PHE A 71 5.76 2.56 8.06
CA PHE A 71 6.34 1.69 7.03
C PHE A 71 7.83 1.42 7.24
N TYR A 72 8.55 2.29 7.95
CA TYR A 72 9.98 2.22 8.12
C TYR A 72 10.38 2.29 9.59
N ASP A 73 11.40 1.50 9.97
CA ASP A 73 12.05 1.62 11.27
C ASP A 73 12.94 2.88 11.35
N GLU A 74 13.50 3.15 12.53
CA GLU A 74 14.40 4.29 12.77
C GLU A 74 15.69 4.25 11.92
N ARG A 75 16.03 3.09 11.34
CA ARG A 75 17.17 2.88 10.46
C ARG A 75 16.80 2.99 8.98
N GLY A 76 15.52 3.21 8.66
CA GLY A 76 15.01 3.32 7.30
C GLY A 76 14.73 1.99 6.62
N HIS A 77 14.69 0.88 7.35
CA HIS A 77 14.28 -0.42 6.80
C HIS A 77 12.76 -0.56 6.82
N LEU A 78 12.21 -1.21 5.79
CA LEU A 78 10.78 -1.47 5.72
C LEU A 78 10.35 -2.41 6.87
N LEU A 79 9.30 -2.05 7.59
CA LEU A 79 8.70 -2.90 8.63
C LEU A 79 8.16 -4.19 7.99
N GLY A 80 8.39 -5.31 8.67
CA GLY A 80 8.02 -6.64 8.18
C GLY A 80 9.06 -7.34 7.30
N SER A 81 10.20 -6.69 7.01
CA SER A 81 11.22 -7.16 6.03
C SER A 81 10.72 -7.15 4.58
N HIS A 82 11.64 -7.32 3.62
CA HIS A 82 11.32 -7.39 2.20
C HIS A 82 12.04 -8.60 1.54
N PRO A 83 11.32 -9.63 1.06
CA PRO A 83 9.86 -9.79 1.17
C PRO A 83 9.40 -9.98 2.62
N GLY A 84 8.15 -9.64 2.91
CA GLY A 84 7.62 -9.79 4.27
C GLY A 84 6.19 -9.32 4.49
N CYS A 85 5.69 -9.52 5.70
CA CYS A 85 4.30 -9.24 6.07
C CYS A 85 4.24 -8.57 7.43
N TYR A 86 3.43 -7.52 7.54
CA TYR A 86 3.29 -6.72 8.74
C TYR A 86 1.81 -6.55 9.10
N GLY A 87 1.46 -6.81 10.36
CA GLY A 87 0.09 -6.72 10.85
C GLY A 87 -0.42 -5.28 10.88
N LEU A 88 -1.65 -5.08 10.41
CA LEU A 88 -2.34 -3.80 10.49
C LEU A 88 -3.01 -3.63 11.85
N THR A 89 -2.87 -2.44 12.43
CA THR A 89 -3.57 -2.06 13.66
C THR A 89 -4.54 -0.90 13.42
N PRO A 90 -5.58 -0.73 14.27
CA PRO A 90 -6.47 0.43 14.19
C PRO A 90 -5.74 1.77 14.27
N GLU A 91 -4.63 1.85 15.03
CA GLU A 91 -3.82 3.06 15.16
C GLU A 91 -3.14 3.42 13.84
N MET A 92 -2.59 2.43 13.12
CA MET A 92 -2.03 2.65 11.79
C MET A 92 -3.09 3.19 10.82
N VAL A 93 -4.30 2.63 10.87
CA VAL A 93 -5.41 3.10 10.04
C VAL A 93 -5.78 4.54 10.39
N ALA A 94 -5.85 4.89 11.67
CA ALA A 94 -6.09 6.26 12.11
C ALA A 94 -4.99 7.24 11.65
N GLU A 95 -3.72 6.81 11.64
CA GLU A 95 -2.60 7.60 11.11
C GLU A 95 -2.73 7.83 9.59
N VAL A 96 -3.08 6.78 8.83
CA VAL A 96 -3.34 6.87 7.39
C VAL A 96 -4.52 7.80 7.10
N SER A 97 -5.65 7.64 7.80
CA SER A 97 -6.82 8.51 7.64
C SER A 97 -6.50 9.97 7.98
N THR A 98 -5.69 10.20 9.02
CA THR A 98 -5.22 11.55 9.39
C THR A 98 -4.32 12.13 8.30
N ALA A 99 -3.39 11.35 7.76
CA ALA A 99 -2.54 11.79 6.64
C ALA A 99 -3.37 12.12 5.40
N LEU A 100 -4.39 11.31 5.07
CA LEU A 100 -5.32 11.57 3.99
C LEU A 100 -6.10 12.86 4.20
N ALA A 101 -6.65 13.10 5.39
CA ALA A 101 -7.37 14.34 5.70
C ALA A 101 -6.47 15.58 5.57
N ARG A 102 -5.24 15.52 6.10
CA ARG A 102 -4.24 16.60 5.96
C ARG A 102 -3.89 16.86 4.49
N TRP A 103 -3.71 15.81 3.70
CA TRP A 103 -3.38 15.96 2.28
C TRP A 103 -4.54 16.54 1.48
N LYS A 104 -5.77 16.05 1.70
CA LYS A 104 -6.99 16.59 1.08
C LYS A 104 -7.19 18.08 1.34
N ALA A 105 -6.85 18.57 2.54
CA ALA A 105 -6.99 19.98 2.89
C ALA A 105 -6.12 20.94 2.06
N LYS A 106 -5.02 20.45 1.47
CA LYS A 106 -4.10 21.24 0.64
C LYS A 106 -4.11 20.85 -0.84
N ALA A 107 -4.74 19.73 -1.20
CA ALA A 107 -4.75 19.23 -2.57
C ALA A 107 -5.56 20.17 -3.47
N THR A 108 -4.97 20.58 -4.59
CA THR A 108 -5.63 21.43 -5.61
C THR A 108 -6.00 20.64 -6.87
N LEU A 109 -5.48 19.42 -7.01
CA LEU A 109 -5.74 18.52 -8.14
C LEU A 109 -6.50 17.28 -7.65
N PRO A 110 -7.36 16.68 -8.49
CA PRO A 110 -8.04 15.44 -8.16
C PRO A 110 -7.06 14.25 -8.07
N PRO A 111 -7.40 13.17 -7.36
CA PRO A 111 -6.55 11.98 -7.30
C PRO A 111 -6.46 11.31 -8.67
N GLY A 112 -5.24 10.96 -9.08
CA GLY A 112 -4.97 10.24 -10.33
C GLY A 112 -3.49 10.13 -10.65
N PHE A 113 -3.19 9.50 -11.78
CA PHE A 113 -1.84 9.39 -12.30
C PHE A 113 -1.75 10.09 -13.65
N GLU A 114 -0.55 10.55 -14.00
CA GLU A 114 -0.28 10.97 -15.37
C GLU A 114 -0.04 9.76 -16.26
N GLY A 115 -0.42 9.88 -17.54
CA GLY A 115 -0.07 8.86 -18.53
C GLY A 115 1.44 8.82 -18.78
N TRP A 116 1.95 7.67 -19.20
CA TRP A 116 3.39 7.40 -19.38
C TRP A 116 4.15 8.44 -20.22
N ASN A 117 3.50 9.02 -21.24
CA ASN A 117 4.10 10.00 -22.15
C ASN A 117 3.60 11.44 -21.92
N TYR A 118 3.12 11.75 -20.71
CA TYR A 118 2.63 13.09 -20.39
C TYR A 118 3.78 14.02 -20.01
N GLU A 119 3.97 15.09 -20.79
CA GLU A 119 5.03 16.10 -20.58
C GLU A 119 4.48 17.47 -20.12
N GLY A 120 3.18 17.56 -19.86
CA GLY A 120 2.52 18.81 -19.47
C GLY A 120 2.56 19.11 -17.96
N PRO A 121 1.94 20.23 -17.53
CA PRO A 121 1.77 20.52 -16.11
C PRO A 121 0.87 19.47 -15.42
N PRO A 122 1.11 19.10 -14.15
CA PRO A 122 0.32 18.07 -13.48
C PRO A 122 -1.19 18.35 -13.52
N ARG A 123 -1.96 17.34 -13.91
CA ARG A 123 -3.43 17.33 -13.91
C ARG A 123 -3.99 16.53 -12.74
N TYR A 124 -3.20 15.60 -12.21
CA TYR A 124 -3.60 14.73 -11.12
C TYR A 124 -2.63 14.75 -9.94
N ASP A 125 -3.17 14.49 -8.76
CA ASP A 125 -2.42 14.28 -7.53
C ASP A 125 -2.25 12.77 -7.26
N TYR A 126 -1.07 12.26 -7.63
CA TYR A 126 -0.73 10.86 -7.42
C TYR A 126 -0.52 10.49 -5.95
N GLN A 127 -0.19 11.46 -5.09
CA GLN A 127 -0.06 11.21 -3.65
C GLN A 127 -1.44 11.06 -3.02
N LEU A 128 -2.40 11.90 -3.42
CA LEU A 128 -3.79 11.76 -3.01
C LEU A 128 -4.39 10.43 -3.50
N ALA A 129 -4.07 9.99 -4.71
CA ALA A 129 -4.50 8.67 -5.21
C ALA A 129 -3.95 7.53 -4.34
N ARG A 130 -2.64 7.52 -4.05
CA ARG A 130 -2.01 6.50 -3.19
C ARG A 130 -2.55 6.50 -1.77
N LEU A 131 -2.73 7.67 -1.15
CA LEU A 131 -3.34 7.79 0.18
C LEU A 131 -4.79 7.30 0.18
N THR A 132 -5.57 7.63 -0.84
CA THR A 132 -6.97 7.21 -0.94
C THR A 132 -7.07 5.69 -1.09
N TRP A 133 -6.20 5.09 -1.90
CA TRP A 133 -6.09 3.64 -2.02
C TRP A 133 -5.68 2.98 -0.70
N LEU A 134 -4.65 3.52 -0.04
CA LEU A 134 -4.12 2.96 1.21
C LEU A 134 -5.14 3.03 2.34
N ASP A 135 -5.79 4.19 2.54
CA ASP A 135 -6.84 4.38 3.54
C ASP A 135 -7.99 3.39 3.35
N TRP A 136 -8.48 3.27 2.11
CA TRP A 136 -9.61 2.40 1.80
C TRP A 136 -9.30 0.94 2.12
N TRP A 137 -8.16 0.41 1.64
CA TRP A 137 -7.81 -0.99 1.85
C TRP A 137 -7.40 -1.31 3.28
N CYS A 138 -6.73 -0.40 3.98
CA CYS A 138 -6.42 -0.57 5.41
C CYS A 138 -7.70 -0.65 6.25
N ARG A 139 -8.68 0.24 6.01
CA ARG A 139 -9.97 0.21 6.69
C ARG A 139 -10.74 -1.06 6.38
N TRP A 140 -10.82 -1.42 5.11
CA TRP A 140 -11.48 -2.66 4.68
C TRP A 140 -10.86 -3.89 5.37
N ALA A 141 -9.52 -3.97 5.43
CA ALA A 141 -8.83 -5.09 6.07
C ALA A 141 -9.16 -5.18 7.57
N ILE A 142 -9.08 -4.08 8.32
CA ILE A 142 -9.44 -4.06 9.76
C ILE A 142 -10.89 -4.51 10.00
N GLU A 143 -11.81 -4.12 9.12
CA GLU A 143 -13.24 -4.42 9.29
C GLU A 143 -13.63 -5.84 8.85
N ASN A 144 -12.88 -6.46 7.94
CA ASN A 144 -13.31 -7.68 7.24
C ASN A 144 -12.34 -8.87 7.35
N CYS A 145 -11.12 -8.67 7.84
CA CYS A 145 -10.10 -9.71 7.92
C CYS A 145 -9.90 -10.21 9.35
N GLU A 146 -9.68 -11.52 9.48
CA GLU A 146 -9.34 -12.14 10.77
C GLU A 146 -7.93 -11.76 11.23
N THR A 147 -6.98 -11.72 10.29
CA THR A 147 -5.58 -11.31 10.50
C THR A 147 -5.23 -10.21 9.49
N PRO A 148 -5.62 -8.95 9.74
CA PRO A 148 -5.40 -7.86 8.79
C PRO A 148 -3.90 -7.53 8.68
N ALA A 149 -3.38 -7.41 7.46
CA ALA A 149 -1.96 -7.17 7.22
C ALA A 149 -1.66 -6.48 5.88
N ILE A 150 -0.43 -5.99 5.77
CA ILE A 150 0.21 -5.57 4.52
C ILE A 150 1.37 -6.53 4.23
N ALA A 151 1.33 -7.22 3.10
CA ALA A 151 2.46 -7.97 2.56
C ALA A 151 3.22 -7.13 1.52
N ASN A 152 4.52 -7.34 1.40
CA ASN A 152 5.38 -6.72 0.41
C ASN A 152 6.31 -7.76 -0.24
N TYR A 153 6.39 -7.71 -1.57
CA TYR A 153 7.22 -8.60 -2.42
C TYR A 153 8.07 -7.82 -3.39
#